data_AF-A0A5E4MF23-F1
#
_entry.id   AF-A0A5E4MF23-F1
#
_cell.length_a   1.000
_cell.length_b   1.000
_cell.length_c   1.000
_cell.angle_alpha   90.00
_cell.angle_beta   90.00
_cell.angle_gamma   90.00
#
_symmetry.space_group_name_H-M   'P 1'
#
loop_
_entity.id
_entity.type
_entity.pdbx_description
1 polymer ?
#
loop_
_entity_poly.entity_id
_entity_poly.type
_entity_poly.pdbx_seq_one_letter_code
_entity_poly.pdbx_strand_id
1 'polypeptide(L)'
;MANSSFLPFIWAEFYNSTMHTTNVCESFNSKLNRMFYSPSPNIFQLVDVLKQIQCDIYVKMRSSNLNKRRREILEKEEFISSMTTQFQNNEINRKVIIYGVAENKLNMTHGI
;
A
#
# COMPACT_ATOMS: atom_id res chain seq x y z
N MET A 1 -9.51 -31.66 0.89
CA MET A 1 -8.69 -30.46 0.66
C MET A 1 -9.63 -29.41 0.11
N ALA A 2 -9.83 -28.29 0.82
CA ALA A 2 -10.83 -27.30 0.42
C ALA A 2 -10.34 -26.49 -0.79
N ASN A 3 -11.13 -26.50 -1.86
CA ASN A 3 -10.87 -25.82 -3.12
C ASN A 3 -11.20 -24.34 -2.91
N SER A 4 -10.23 -23.54 -2.50
CA SER A 4 -10.36 -22.08 -2.49
C SER A 4 -10.64 -21.59 -3.91
N SER A 5 -11.66 -20.75 -4.09
CA SER A 5 -11.98 -20.12 -5.39
C SER A 5 -10.85 -19.27 -5.95
N PHE A 6 -9.89 -18.90 -5.10
CA PHE A 6 -8.70 -18.15 -5.46
C PHE A 6 -7.46 -18.94 -5.06
N LEU A 7 -6.57 -19.15 -6.03
CA LEU A 7 -5.33 -19.89 -5.82
C LEU A 7 -4.43 -19.15 -4.82
N PRO A 8 -3.78 -19.85 -3.87
CA PRO A 8 -2.94 -19.22 -2.86
C PRO A 8 -1.83 -18.32 -3.42
N PHE A 9 -1.33 -18.61 -4.63
CA PHE A 9 -0.31 -17.77 -5.26
C PHE A 9 -0.81 -16.37 -5.61
N ILE A 10 -2.11 -16.18 -5.85
CA ILE A 10 -2.70 -14.86 -6.15
C ILE A 10 -2.63 -13.98 -4.89
N TRP A 11 -2.88 -14.56 -3.71
CA TRP A 11 -2.79 -13.85 -2.43
C TRP A 11 -1.35 -13.65 -1.96
N ALA A 12 -0.45 -14.52 -2.41
CA ALA A 12 0.98 -14.45 -2.12
C ALA A 12 1.76 -13.72 -3.23
N GLU A 13 1.08 -13.14 -4.22
CA GLU A 13 1.73 -12.43 -5.31
C GLU A 13 2.45 -11.21 -4.74
N PHE A 14 3.72 -11.10 -5.09
CA PHE A 14 4.58 -10.06 -4.57
C PHE A 14 4.19 -8.71 -5.17
N TYR A 15 4.08 -7.70 -4.30
CA TYR A 15 3.99 -6.31 -4.71
C TYR A 15 5.11 -5.52 -4.02
N ASN A 16 5.83 -4.69 -4.77
CA ASN A 16 6.97 -3.93 -4.25
C ASN A 16 6.55 -2.65 -3.54
N SER A 17 5.28 -2.27 -3.60
CA SER A 17 4.84 -1.04 -2.96
C SER A 17 4.79 -1.21 -1.44
N THR A 18 4.93 -0.11 -0.72
CA THR A 18 4.78 -0.02 0.74
C THR A 18 3.38 0.50 1.11
N MET A 19 2.53 0.76 0.11
CA MET A 19 1.24 1.44 0.29
C MET A 19 0.08 0.50 0.67
N HIS A 20 0.22 -0.84 0.62
CA HIS A 20 -0.83 -1.70 1.20
C HIS A 20 -0.71 -1.71 2.72
N THR A 21 -1.53 -0.89 3.35
CA THR A 21 -1.94 -1.11 4.73
C THR A 21 -3.45 -1.25 4.75
N THR A 22 -3.96 -2.27 5.42
CA THR A 22 -5.40 -2.43 5.76
C THR A 22 -5.96 -1.20 6.48
N ASN A 23 -5.08 -0.39 7.07
CA ASN A 23 -5.38 0.92 7.66
C ASN A 23 -6.05 1.90 6.68
N VAL A 24 -5.88 1.78 5.36
CA VAL A 24 -6.53 2.72 4.42
C VAL A 24 -8.05 2.62 4.49
N CYS A 25 -8.61 1.41 4.51
CA CYS A 25 -10.05 1.19 4.60
C CYS A 25 -10.60 1.64 5.97
N GLU A 26 -9.88 1.34 7.05
CA GLU A 26 -10.25 1.76 8.40
C GLU A 26 -10.23 3.29 8.55
N SER A 27 -9.18 3.93 8.02
CA SER A 27 -9.04 5.39 8.03
C SER A 27 -10.13 6.06 7.19
N PHE A 28 -10.46 5.51 6.02
CA PHE A 28 -11.57 6.00 5.21
C PHE A 28 -12.90 5.88 5.96
N ASN A 29 -13.21 4.70 6.50
CA ASN A 29 -14.45 4.48 7.25
C ASN A 29 -14.54 5.39 8.48
N SER A 30 -13.43 5.58 9.22
CA SER A 30 -13.37 6.50 10.35
C SER A 30 -13.63 7.95 9.93
N LYS A 31 -13.01 8.40 8.83
CA LYS A 31 -13.26 9.74 8.26
C LYS A 31 -14.71 9.89 7.83
N LEU A 32 -15.25 8.91 7.10
CA LEU A 32 -16.62 8.91 6.60
C LEU A 32 -17.62 8.98 7.76
N ASN A 33 -17.44 8.15 8.78
CA ASN A 33 -18.30 8.14 9.97
C ASN A 33 -18.25 9.48 10.71
N ARG A 34 -17.09 10.12 10.81
CA ARG A 34 -16.94 11.44 11.44
C ARG A 34 -17.63 12.58 10.67
N MET A 35 -17.95 12.39 9.39
CA MET A 35 -18.69 13.37 8.59
C MET A 35 -20.20 13.32 8.85
N PHE A 36 -20.70 12.27 9.52
CA PHE A 36 -22.10 12.17 9.92
C PHE A 36 -22.28 12.52 11.40
N TYR A 37 -23.16 13.48 11.68
CA TYR A 37 -23.52 13.89 13.04
C TYR A 37 -24.72 13.10 13.61
N SER A 38 -25.32 12.23 12.80
CA SER A 38 -26.47 11.39 13.15
C SER A 38 -26.19 9.93 12.77
N PRO A 39 -26.59 8.94 13.58
CA PRO A 39 -26.56 7.52 13.23
C PRO A 39 -27.42 7.17 12.00
N SER A 40 -28.38 8.03 11.65
CA SER A 40 -29.26 7.84 10.49
C SER A 40 -29.43 9.16 9.75
N PRO A 41 -28.44 9.56 8.94
CA PRO A 41 -28.52 10.78 8.13
C PRO A 41 -29.59 10.61 7.05
N ASN A 42 -30.27 11.70 6.69
CA ASN A 42 -31.17 11.67 5.55
C ASN A 42 -30.38 11.63 4.22
N ILE A 43 -31.07 11.29 3.13
CA ILE A 43 -30.42 11.14 1.82
C ILE A 43 -29.72 12.42 1.33
N PHE A 44 -30.23 13.61 1.66
CA PHE A 44 -29.62 14.87 1.27
C PHE A 44 -28.27 15.08 1.99
N GLN A 45 -28.21 14.78 3.28
CA GLN A 45 -26.97 14.82 4.06
C GLN A 45 -25.93 13.84 3.53
N LEU A 46 -26.35 12.63 3.13
CA LEU A 46 -25.47 11.67 2.47
C LEU A 46 -24.90 12.22 1.16
N VAL A 47 -25.74 12.80 0.31
CA VAL A 47 -25.31 13.38 -0.98
C VAL A 47 -24.29 14.51 -0.76
N ASP A 48 -24.51 15.37 0.23
CA ASP A 48 -23.59 16.48 0.53
C ASP A 48 -22.23 15.98 1.03
N VAL A 49 -22.22 14.97 1.91
CA VAL A 49 -20.99 14.31 2.39
C VAL A 49 -20.23 13.67 1.23
N LEU A 50 -20.93 12.97 0.32
CA LEU A 50 -20.31 12.34 -0.85
C LEU A 50 -19.71 13.37 -1.81
N LYS A 51 -20.39 14.50 -2.05
CA LYS A 51 -19.84 15.62 -2.84
C LYS A 51 -18.57 16.17 -2.21
N GLN A 52 -18.55 16.35 -0.89
CA GLN A 52 -17.36 16.82 -0.18
C GLN A 52 -16.19 15.83 -0.32
N ILE A 53 -16.44 14.53 -0.15
CA ILE A 53 -15.42 13.48 -0.35
C ILE A 53 -14.90 13.51 -1.78
N GLN A 54 -15.78 13.65 -2.77
CA GLN A 54 -15.41 13.76 -4.17
C GLN A 54 -14.49 14.97 -4.41
N CYS A 55 -14.86 16.15 -3.90
CA CYS A 55 -14.03 17.34 -3.96
C CYS A 55 -12.64 17.12 -3.34
N ASP A 56 -12.57 16.57 -2.12
CA ASP A 56 -11.30 16.27 -1.45
C ASP A 56 -10.41 15.33 -2.28
N ILE A 57 -11.01 14.29 -2.87
CA ILE A 57 -10.30 13.32 -3.72
C ILE A 57 -9.78 14.01 -4.97
N TYR A 58 -10.61 14.81 -5.66
CA TYR A 58 -10.17 15.55 -6.85
C TYR A 58 -9.00 16.50 -6.55
N VAL A 59 -9.06 17.22 -5.42
CA VAL A 59 -7.96 18.10 -4.99
C VAL A 59 -6.69 17.30 -4.74
N LYS A 60 -6.77 16.17 -4.04
CA LYS A 60 -5.63 15.27 -3.80
C LYS A 60 -5.06 14.68 -5.09
N MET A 61 -5.91 14.24 -6.01
CA MET A 61 -5.48 13.73 -7.31
C MET A 61 -4.78 14.81 -8.13
N ARG A 62 -5.32 16.04 -8.15
CA ARG A 62 -4.71 17.15 -8.89
C ARG A 62 -3.40 17.63 -8.28
N SER A 63 -3.23 17.44 -6.96
CA SER A 63 -2.01 17.80 -6.22
C SER A 63 -1.04 16.62 -6.05
N SER A 64 -1.29 15.46 -6.66
CA SER A 64 -0.43 14.27 -6.54
C SER A 64 1.02 14.56 -6.95
N ASN A 65 1.19 15.40 -7.97
CA ASN A 65 2.50 15.80 -8.49
C ASN A 65 3.29 16.72 -7.53
N LEU A 66 2.62 17.33 -6.55
CA LEU A 66 3.26 18.17 -5.51
C LEU A 66 3.78 17.32 -4.34
N ASN A 67 3.16 16.17 -4.11
CA ASN A 67 3.54 15.25 -3.05
C ASN A 67 4.63 14.31 -3.53
N LYS A 68 5.88 14.77 -3.50
CA LYS A 68 7.02 13.88 -3.71
C LYS A 68 7.04 12.83 -2.60
N ARG A 69 7.01 11.56 -3.00
CA ARG A 69 7.21 10.45 -2.07
C ARG A 69 8.59 10.60 -1.44
N ARG A 70 8.67 10.33 -0.14
CA ARG A 70 9.94 10.39 0.59
C ARG A 70 10.94 9.44 -0.07
N ARG A 71 12.17 9.91 -0.28
CA ARG A 71 13.26 9.14 -0.90
C ARG A 71 13.42 7.76 -0.25
N GLU A 72 13.41 7.70 1.08
CA GLU A 72 13.50 6.46 1.85
C GLU A 72 12.43 5.41 1.47
N ILE A 73 11.22 5.86 1.14
CA ILE A 73 10.14 4.97 0.71
C ILE A 73 10.46 4.41 -0.67
N LEU A 74 10.91 5.27 -1.59
CA LEU A 74 11.26 4.86 -2.95
C LEU A 74 12.43 3.87 -2.97
N GLU A 75 13.49 4.16 -2.21
CA GLU A 75 14.67 3.29 -2.08
C GLU A 75 14.31 1.93 -1.50
N LYS A 76 13.39 1.90 -0.54
CA LYS A 76 12.88 0.66 0.02
C LYS A 76 12.10 -0.16 -1.02
N GLU A 77 11.20 0.46 -1.77
CA GLU A 77 10.43 -0.24 -2.81
C GLU A 77 11.35 -0.77 -3.92
N GLU A 78 12.35 0.01 -4.33
CA GLU A 78 13.35 -0.39 -5.31
C GLU A 78 14.19 -1.58 -4.82
N PHE A 79 14.66 -1.54 -3.56
CA PHE A 79 15.38 -2.64 -2.93
C PHE A 79 14.57 -3.94 -2.92
N ILE A 80 13.31 -3.88 -2.47
CA ILE A 80 12.43 -5.05 -2.41
C ILE A 80 12.16 -5.58 -3.84
N SER A 81 11.98 -4.69 -4.82
CA SER A 81 11.81 -5.06 -6.23
C SER A 81 13.03 -5.79 -6.79
N SER A 82 14.24 -5.29 -6.50
CA SER A 82 15.50 -5.91 -6.95
C SER A 82 15.69 -7.30 -6.35
N MET A 83 15.52 -7.44 -5.04
CA MET A 83 15.61 -8.73 -4.34
C MET A 83 14.59 -9.74 -4.86
N THR A 84 13.36 -9.32 -5.13
CA THR A 84 12.33 -10.22 -5.65
C THR A 84 12.65 -10.70 -7.06
N THR A 85 13.17 -9.82 -7.91
CA THR A 85 13.63 -10.17 -9.26
C THR A 85 14.74 -11.23 -9.20
N GLN A 86 15.75 -11.02 -8.33
CA GLN A 86 16.84 -11.98 -8.15
C GLN A 86 16.33 -13.35 -7.65
N PHE A 87 15.33 -13.36 -6.77
CA PHE A 87 14.72 -14.60 -6.29
C PHE A 87 13.95 -15.33 -7.41
N GLN A 88 13.18 -14.59 -8.22
CA GLN A 88 12.46 -15.15 -9.37
C GLN A 88 13.41 -15.73 -10.42
N ASN A 89 14.59 -15.13 -10.60
CA ASN A 89 15.65 -15.63 -11.47
C ASN A 89 16.44 -16.82 -10.88
N ASN A 90 16.11 -17.27 -9.65
CA ASN A 90 16.85 -18.29 -8.89
C ASN A 90 18.32 -17.91 -8.57
N GLU A 91 18.65 -16.62 -8.59
CA GLU A 91 19.99 -16.12 -8.24
C GLU A 91 20.21 -16.12 -6.72
N ILE A 92 19.14 -15.95 -5.95
CA ILE A 92 19.15 -15.98 -4.49
C ILE A 92 18.15 -16.99 -3.95
N ASN A 93 18.45 -17.55 -2.78
CA ASN A 93 17.57 -18.51 -2.12
C ASN A 93 16.49 -17.82 -1.26
N ARG A 94 15.47 -18.60 -0.90
CA ARG A 94 14.34 -18.13 -0.08
C ARG A 94 14.78 -17.53 1.27
N LYS A 95 15.86 -18.05 1.86
CA LYS A 95 16.36 -17.56 3.15
C LYS A 95 16.89 -16.13 3.00
N VAL A 96 17.67 -15.86 1.95
CA VAL A 96 18.28 -14.55 1.67
C VAL A 96 17.21 -13.46 1.48
N ILE A 97 16.19 -13.72 0.67
CA ILE A 97 15.12 -12.72 0.45
C ILE A 97 14.35 -12.40 1.74
N ILE A 98 14.04 -13.43 2.56
CA ILE A 98 13.32 -13.24 3.83
C ILE A 98 14.14 -12.36 4.78
N TYR A 99 15.43 -12.66 4.98
CA TYR A 99 16.27 -11.86 5.87
C TYR A 99 16.47 -10.43 5.35
N GLY A 100 16.74 -10.24 4.06
CA GLY A 100 16.98 -8.89 3.55
C GLY A 100 15.74 -8.00 3.56
N VAL A 101 14.54 -8.54 3.27
CA VAL A 101 13.29 -7.77 3.38
C VAL A 101 12.92 -7.49 4.84
N ALA A 102 13.15 -8.43 5.76
CA ALA A 102 12.88 -8.26 7.18
C ALA A 102 13.82 -7.23 7.85
N GLU A 103 15.11 -7.24 7.51
CA GLU A 103 16.11 -6.40 8.18
C GLU A 103 16.21 -4.96 7.64
N ASN A 104 15.55 -4.60 6.52
CA ASN A 104 15.63 -3.26 5.91
C ASN A 104 17.06 -2.68 5.85
N LYS A 105 18.07 -3.52 5.60
CA LYS A 105 19.45 -3.04 5.49
C LYS A 105 19.64 -2.34 4.15
N LEU A 106 19.44 -1.02 4.15
CA LEU A 106 19.75 -0.12 3.02
C LEU A 106 21.26 0.02 2.73
N ASN A 107 22.16 -0.72 3.38
CA ASN A 107 23.59 -0.59 3.17
C ASN A 107 24.26 -1.97 3.08
N MET A 108 24.40 -2.49 1.86
CA MET A 108 25.53 -3.35 1.50
C MET A 108 26.02 -3.01 0.08
N THR A 109 26.57 -1.80 -0.07
CA THR A 109 27.63 -1.57 -1.05
C THR A 109 28.95 -2.00 -0.41
N HIS A 110 29.36 -3.22 -0.74
CA HIS A 110 30.70 -3.65 -1.15
C HIS A 110 31.91 -2.93 -0.56
N GLY A 111 32.82 -3.73 0.01
CA GLY A 111 33.96 -3.30 0.79
C GLY A 111 35.06 -2.55 0.05
N ILE A 112 35.87 -1.86 0.86
CA ILE A 112 37.31 -2.08 1.02
C ILE A 112 37.57 -2.18 2.53
#